data_AF-A0A7X0PHQ4-F1
#
_entry.id   AF-A0A7X0PHQ4-F1
#
_cell.length_a   1.000
_cell.length_b   1.000
_cell.length_c   1.000
_cell.angle_alpha   90.00
_cell.angle_beta   90.00
_cell.angle_gamma   90.00
#
_symmetry.space_group_name_H-M   'P 1'
#
loop_
_entity.id
_entity.type
_entity.pdbx_description
1 polymer ?
#
loop_
_entity_poly.entity_id
_entity_poly.type
_entity_poly.pdbx_seq_one_letter_code
_entity_poly.pdbx_strand_id
1 'polypeptide(L)'
;MPLRPLTAGKLLAAVLVLDGLLALGFGLASWWAPMATFGTIVDIRGAGAPGLVLAALSSLSILYVVVGLVCLVGATLPPVYRRRLALVMAVNHAWAGAKGLHEVGQAWLIGNPWPDIAIHSTLVVAYALLVTLGRMRDENAAAPAPAPGAAGKP
;
A
#
# COMPACT_ATOMS: atom_id res chain seq x y z
N MET A 1 10.76 24.02 -21.65
CA MET A 1 10.97 22.55 -21.74
C MET A 1 9.64 21.85 -21.52
N PRO A 2 9.10 21.07 -22.47
CA PRO A 2 7.87 20.32 -22.22
C PRO A 2 8.12 19.21 -21.19
N LEU A 3 7.32 19.18 -20.12
CA LEU A 3 7.35 18.12 -19.12
C LEU A 3 6.91 16.81 -19.79
N ARG A 4 7.80 15.82 -19.88
CA ARG A 4 7.41 14.49 -20.32
C ARG A 4 6.42 13.91 -19.30
N PRO A 5 5.24 13.42 -19.72
CA PRO A 5 4.27 12.85 -18.80
C PRO A 5 4.87 11.63 -18.08
N LEU A 6 4.62 11.53 -16.78
CA LEU A 6 5.06 10.38 -15.98
C LEU A 6 4.36 9.11 -16.49
N THR A 7 5.15 8.05 -16.73
CA THR A 7 4.60 6.76 -17.15
C THR A 7 3.94 6.06 -15.95
N ALA A 8 2.97 5.18 -16.22
CA ALA A 8 2.29 4.41 -15.17
C ALA A 8 3.29 3.62 -14.30
N GLY A 9 4.36 3.08 -14.91
CA GLY A 9 5.43 2.41 -14.18
C GLY A 9 6.22 3.32 -13.23
N LYS A 10 6.48 4.58 -13.62
CA LYS A 10 7.14 5.57 -12.76
C LYS A 10 6.24 5.99 -11.60
N LEU A 11 4.96 6.22 -11.87
CA LEU A 11 3.96 6.52 -10.85
C LEU A 11 3.82 5.35 -9.85
N LEU A 12 3.82 4.10 -10.34
CA LEU A 12 3.73 2.93 -9.48
C LEU A 12 4.96 2.79 -8.57
N ALA A 13 6.17 3.11 -9.06
CA ALA A 13 7.34 3.19 -8.20
C ALA A 13 7.22 4.30 -7.15
N ALA A 14 6.69 5.46 -7.52
CA ALA A 14 6.47 6.55 -6.56
C ALA A 14 5.48 6.15 -5.45
N VAL A 15 4.39 5.45 -5.79
CA VAL A 15 3.44 4.91 -4.80
C VAL A 15 4.11 3.91 -3.87
N LEU A 16 4.90 2.97 -4.42
CA LEU A 16 5.67 2.02 -3.59
C LEU A 16 6.69 2.72 -2.68
N VAL A 17 7.34 3.78 -3.15
CA VAL A 17 8.24 4.58 -2.30
C VAL A 17 7.47 5.25 -1.17
N LEU A 18 6.34 5.91 -1.48
CA LEU A 18 5.51 6.57 -0.48
C LEU A 18 5.00 5.59 0.58
N ASP A 19 4.40 4.49 0.14
CA ASP A 19 3.94 3.40 1.01
C ASP A 19 5.08 2.84 1.86
N GLY A 20 6.24 2.61 1.23
CA GLY A 20 7.45 2.14 1.91
C GLY A 20 7.94 3.08 3.02
N LEU A 21 7.95 4.39 2.75
CA LEU A 21 8.34 5.40 3.73
C LEU A 21 7.33 5.54 4.87
N LEU A 22 6.02 5.46 4.56
CA LEU A 22 4.97 5.49 5.58
C LEU A 22 5.08 4.27 6.51
N ALA A 23 5.21 3.06 5.94
CA ALA A 23 5.34 1.84 6.72
C ALA A 23 6.63 1.80 7.54
N LEU A 24 7.78 2.20 6.98
CA LEU A 24 9.03 2.34 7.73
C LEU A 24 8.93 3.36 8.86
N GLY A 25 8.41 4.55 8.55
CA GLY A 25 8.26 5.61 9.54
C GLY A 25 7.37 5.19 10.70
N PHE A 26 6.23 4.57 10.39
CA PHE A 26 5.32 4.03 11.40
C PHE A 26 5.98 2.92 12.21
N GLY A 27 6.59 1.92 11.55
CA GLY A 27 7.25 0.79 12.21
C GLY A 27 8.41 1.20 13.12
N LEU A 28 9.21 2.17 12.71
CA LEU A 28 10.30 2.71 13.54
C LEU A 28 9.77 3.54 14.72
N ALA A 29 8.76 4.39 14.49
CA ALA A 29 8.13 5.18 15.56
C ALA A 29 7.43 4.27 16.59
N SER A 30 6.73 3.23 16.12
CA SER A 30 6.06 2.26 16.97
C SER A 30 7.03 1.31 17.67
N TRP A 31 8.21 1.04 17.09
CA TRP A 31 9.25 0.27 17.77
C TRP A 31 9.85 1.01 18.97
N TRP A 32 10.07 2.33 18.84
CA TRP A 32 10.65 3.15 19.91
C TRP A 32 9.69 3.32 21.10
N ALA A 33 8.39 3.44 20.82
CA ALA A 33 7.38 3.67 21.86
C ALA A 33 6.07 2.92 21.55
N PRO A 34 6.05 1.57 21.58
CA PRO A 34 4.90 0.78 21.11
C PRO A 34 3.63 1.06 21.90
N MET A 35 3.74 1.17 23.22
CA MET A 35 2.59 1.49 24.08
C MET A 35 2.06 2.90 23.84
N ALA A 36 2.93 3.87 23.53
CA ALA A 36 2.49 5.24 23.25
C ALA A 36 1.85 5.35 21.87
N THR A 37 2.42 4.67 20.87
CA THR A 37 1.88 4.69 19.49
C THR A 37 0.57 3.92 19.42
N PHE A 38 0.55 2.65 19.81
CA PHE A 38 -0.65 1.82 19.72
C PHE A 38 -1.68 2.11 20.81
N GLY A 39 -1.25 2.61 21.98
CA GLY A 39 -2.15 2.93 23.10
C GLY A 39 -3.01 4.17 22.86
N THR A 40 -2.76 4.92 21.78
CA THR A 40 -3.67 5.96 21.30
C THR A 40 -4.79 5.41 20.42
N ILE A 41 -4.69 4.14 19.99
CA ILE A 41 -5.60 3.51 19.01
C ILE A 41 -6.39 2.39 19.67
N VAL A 42 -5.72 1.56 20.48
CA VAL A 42 -6.26 0.35 21.10
C VAL A 42 -6.19 0.47 22.63
N ASP A 43 -7.25 0.06 23.33
CA ASP A 43 -7.23 -0.15 24.76
C ASP A 43 -6.41 -1.39 25.09
N ILE A 44 -5.20 -1.13 25.56
CA ILE A 44 -4.24 -2.17 25.92
C ILE A 44 -4.24 -2.44 27.43
N ARG A 45 -5.02 -1.68 28.21
CA ARG A 45 -5.02 -1.75 29.69
C ARG A 45 -5.75 -2.97 30.23
N GLY A 46 -6.63 -3.59 29.43
CA GLY A 46 -7.37 -4.80 29.79
C GLY A 46 -6.68 -6.13 29.47
N ALA A 47 -5.51 -6.10 28.83
CA ALA A 47 -4.79 -7.32 28.47
C ALA A 47 -4.04 -7.91 29.68
N GLY A 48 -4.45 -9.09 30.13
CA GLY A 48 -3.98 -9.73 31.38
C GLY A 48 -2.49 -10.11 31.44
N ALA A 49 -1.69 -9.81 30.42
CA ALA A 49 -0.26 -10.12 30.36
C ALA A 49 0.54 -9.02 29.62
N PRO A 50 1.08 -8.02 30.34
CA PRO A 50 1.79 -6.88 29.75
C PRO A 50 2.97 -7.26 28.85
N GLY A 51 3.68 -8.35 29.17
CA GLY A 51 4.80 -8.85 28.35
C GLY A 51 4.36 -9.41 26.99
N LEU A 52 3.21 -10.10 26.92
CA LEU A 52 2.65 -10.62 25.67
C LEU A 52 2.16 -9.50 24.76
N VAL A 53 1.53 -8.48 25.37
CA VAL A 53 1.15 -7.26 24.67
C VAL A 53 2.37 -6.59 24.05
N LEU A 54 3.41 -6.33 24.84
CA LEU A 54 4.61 -5.66 24.34
C LEU A 54 5.26 -6.46 23.21
N ALA A 55 5.35 -7.79 23.36
CA ALA A 55 5.85 -8.66 22.30
C ALA A 55 5.02 -8.55 21.01
N ALA A 56 3.69 -8.57 21.12
CA ALA A 56 2.80 -8.44 19.96
C ALA A 56 2.95 -7.08 19.25
N LEU A 57 3.03 -5.97 20.00
CA LEU A 57 3.21 -4.63 19.44
C LEU A 57 4.59 -4.45 18.80
N SER A 58 5.63 -5.04 19.40
CA SER A 58 6.98 -5.06 18.81
C SER A 58 7.02 -5.89 17.53
N SER A 59 6.37 -7.07 17.49
CA SER A 59 6.26 -7.86 16.27
C SER A 59 5.51 -7.12 15.16
N LEU A 60 4.44 -6.41 15.51
CA LEU A 60 3.71 -5.57 14.56
C LEU A 60 4.58 -4.43 14.01
N SER A 61 5.40 -3.82 14.87
CA SER A 61 6.36 -2.78 14.46
C SER A 61 7.42 -3.33 13.48
N ILE A 62 7.98 -4.52 13.74
CA ILE A 62 8.89 -5.21 12.81
C ILE A 62 8.20 -5.48 11.47
N LEU A 63 6.95 -5.94 11.50
CA LEU A 63 6.18 -6.21 10.29
C LEU A 63 6.09 -4.95 9.42
N TYR A 64 5.76 -3.79 10.00
CA TYR A 64 5.72 -2.52 9.26
C TYR A 64 7.08 -2.14 8.68
N VAL A 65 8.18 -2.34 9.42
CA VAL A 65 9.54 -2.12 8.89
C VAL A 65 9.82 -3.03 7.70
N VAL A 66 9.52 -4.32 7.80
CA VAL A 66 9.73 -5.30 6.72
C VAL A 66 8.89 -4.95 5.49
N VAL A 67 7.60 -4.64 5.68
CA VAL A 67 6.72 -4.21 4.59
C VAL A 67 7.26 -2.95 3.93
N GLY A 68 7.74 -1.99 4.71
CA GLY A 68 8.31 -0.77 4.17
C GLY A 68 9.55 -1.03 3.31
N LEU A 69 10.46 -1.90 3.77
CA LEU A 69 11.62 -2.33 2.99
C LEU A 69 11.22 -3.06 1.70
N VAL A 70 10.23 -3.96 1.76
CA VAL A 70 9.70 -4.66 0.58
C VAL A 70 9.18 -3.67 -0.46
N CYS A 71 8.48 -2.62 -0.03
CA CYS A 71 7.97 -1.59 -0.95
C CYS A 71 9.11 -0.78 -1.59
N LEU A 72 10.12 -0.36 -0.80
CA LEU A 72 11.29 0.37 -1.31
C LEU A 72 12.08 -0.46 -2.32
N VAL A 73 12.39 -1.72 -2.00
CA VAL A 73 13.04 -2.65 -2.94
C VAL A 73 12.16 -2.86 -4.16
N GLY A 74 10.87 -3.06 -3.95
CA GLY A 74 9.84 -3.20 -4.98
C GLY A 74 9.82 -2.08 -6.01
N ALA A 75 10.05 -0.84 -5.58
CA ALA A 75 10.09 0.32 -6.46
C ALA A 75 11.24 0.26 -7.49
N THR A 76 12.31 -0.49 -7.19
CA THR A 76 13.47 -0.69 -8.07
C THR A 76 13.29 -1.86 -9.06
N LEU A 77 12.29 -2.73 -8.84
CA LEU A 77 12.06 -3.90 -9.68
C LEU A 77 11.64 -3.55 -11.11
N PRO A 78 11.89 -4.45 -12.08
CA PRO A 78 11.35 -4.33 -13.44
C PRO A 78 9.81 -4.19 -13.46
N PRO A 79 9.23 -3.54 -14.49
CA PRO A 79 7.79 -3.19 -14.52
C PRO A 79 6.82 -4.35 -14.28
N VAL A 80 7.14 -5.56 -14.79
CA VAL A 80 6.30 -6.75 -14.61
C VAL A 80 6.23 -7.16 -13.13
N TYR A 81 7.38 -7.26 -12.46
CA TYR A 81 7.45 -7.66 -11.05
C TYR A 81 6.89 -6.57 -10.13
N ARG A 82 7.12 -5.29 -10.48
CA ARG A 82 6.56 -4.15 -9.75
C ARG A 82 5.03 -4.18 -9.74
N ARG A 83 4.40 -4.50 -10.88
CA ARG A 83 2.93 -4.65 -10.95
C ARG A 83 2.42 -5.83 -10.14
N ARG A 84 3.13 -6.96 -10.13
CA ARG A 84 2.76 -8.11 -9.29
C ARG A 84 2.82 -7.77 -7.81
N LEU A 85 3.89 -7.10 -7.38
CA LEU A 85 4.01 -6.63 -6.00
C LEU A 85 2.91 -5.62 -5.65
N ALA A 86 2.62 -4.66 -6.53
CA ALA A 86 1.54 -3.71 -6.31
C ALA A 86 0.16 -4.37 -6.10
N LEU A 87 -0.11 -5.49 -6.77
CA LEU A 87 -1.33 -6.27 -6.53
C LEU A 87 -1.33 -6.89 -5.13
N VAL A 88 -0.20 -7.44 -4.69
CA VAL A 88 -0.06 -7.97 -3.32
C VAL A 88 -0.27 -6.86 -2.30
N MET A 89 0.33 -5.69 -2.51
CA MET A 89 0.16 -4.53 -1.64
C MET A 89 -1.28 -4.01 -1.63
N ALA A 90 -1.95 -3.98 -2.79
CA ALA A 90 -3.37 -3.62 -2.88
C ALA A 90 -4.24 -4.57 -2.05
N VAL A 91 -3.99 -5.89 -2.11
CA VAL A 91 -4.71 -6.87 -1.28
C VAL A 91 -4.41 -6.65 0.20
N ASN A 92 -3.15 -6.42 0.57
CA ASN A 92 -2.76 -6.15 1.95
C ASN A 92 -3.48 -4.91 2.52
N HIS A 93 -3.54 -3.81 1.77
CA HIS A 93 -4.26 -2.61 2.19
C HIS A 93 -5.78 -2.78 2.19
N ALA A 94 -6.33 -3.54 1.24
CA ALA A 94 -7.77 -3.83 1.24
C ALA A 94 -8.15 -4.63 2.49
N TRP A 95 -7.33 -5.62 2.86
CA TRP A 95 -7.50 -6.36 4.10
C TRP A 95 -7.39 -5.46 5.34
N ALA A 96 -6.35 -4.65 5.44
CA ALA A 96 -6.15 -3.75 6.57
C ALA A 96 -7.29 -2.71 6.70
N GLY A 97 -7.72 -2.12 5.58
CA GLY A 97 -8.85 -1.18 5.55
C GLY A 97 -10.19 -1.86 5.91
N ALA A 98 -10.45 -3.06 5.41
CA ALA A 98 -11.66 -3.82 5.75
C ALA A 98 -11.68 -4.22 7.23
N LYS A 99 -10.52 -4.64 7.78
CA LYS A 99 -10.34 -4.86 9.21
C LYS A 99 -10.66 -3.58 9.99
N GLY A 100 -10.06 -2.45 9.62
CA GLY A 100 -10.31 -1.17 10.26
C GLY A 100 -11.80 -0.78 10.27
N LEU A 101 -12.50 -0.98 9.15
CA LEU A 101 -13.95 -0.74 9.05
C LEU A 101 -14.77 -1.66 9.97
N HIS A 102 -14.42 -2.94 10.03
CA HIS A 102 -15.09 -3.92 10.91
C HIS A 102 -14.89 -3.61 12.40
N GLU A 103 -13.78 -2.96 12.74
CA GLU A 103 -13.40 -2.63 14.11
C GLU A 103 -13.91 -1.25 14.58
N VAL A 104 -14.54 -0.47 13.69
CA VAL A 104 -15.16 0.82 14.04
C VAL A 104 -16.23 0.61 15.11
N GLY A 105 -16.12 1.36 16.21
CA GLY A 105 -17.10 1.33 17.30
C GLY A 105 -16.92 0.18 18.29
N GLN A 106 -15.88 -0.66 18.13
CA GLN A 106 -15.55 -1.68 19.12
C GLN A 106 -15.04 -1.04 20.41
N ALA A 107 -15.42 -1.60 21.56
CA ALA A 107 -15.14 -1.02 22.89
C ALA A 107 -13.63 -0.93 23.20
N TRP A 108 -12.82 -1.76 22.57
CA TRP A 108 -11.37 -1.75 22.71
C TRP A 108 -10.69 -0.70 21.82
N LEU A 109 -11.40 -0.03 20.92
CA LEU A 109 -10.85 1.02 20.07
C LEU A 109 -10.99 2.38 20.78
N ILE A 110 -9.88 2.99 21.20
CA ILE A 110 -9.88 4.30 21.90
C ILE A 110 -9.66 5.46 20.91
N GLY A 111 -8.91 5.20 19.83
CA GLY A 111 -8.55 6.22 18.85
C GLY A 111 -9.55 6.43 17.73
N ASN A 112 -9.27 7.42 16.88
CA ASN A 112 -10.00 7.61 15.63
C ASN A 112 -9.39 6.70 14.54
N PRO A 113 -10.13 5.69 14.01
CA PRO A 113 -9.61 4.76 13.00
C PRO A 113 -9.65 5.34 11.58
N TRP A 114 -10.37 6.44 11.35
CA TRP A 114 -10.60 6.99 10.02
C TRP A 114 -9.34 7.38 9.25
N PRO A 115 -8.29 7.97 9.86
CA PRO A 115 -7.04 8.25 9.15
C PRO A 115 -6.38 6.99 8.58
N ASP A 116 -6.37 5.89 9.32
CA ASP A 116 -5.78 4.62 8.89
C ASP A 116 -6.59 3.99 7.73
N ILE A 117 -7.92 3.96 7.89
CA ILE A 117 -8.86 3.52 6.85
C ILE A 117 -8.68 4.35 5.57
N ALA A 118 -8.52 5.68 5.69
CA ALA A 118 -8.33 6.57 4.56
C ALA A 118 -7.01 6.32 3.83
N ILE A 119 -5.90 6.14 4.57
CA ILE A 119 -4.58 5.82 3.99
C ILE A 119 -4.67 4.50 3.22
N HIS A 120 -5.19 3.45 3.83
CA HIS A 120 -5.32 2.14 3.20
C HIS A 120 -6.23 2.17 1.97
N SER A 121 -7.39 2.81 2.05
CA SER A 121 -8.31 2.94 0.92
C SER A 121 -7.69 3.70 -0.24
N THR A 122 -6.94 4.78 0.05
CA THR A 122 -6.24 5.58 -0.96
C THR A 122 -5.17 4.76 -1.66
N LEU A 123 -4.39 3.96 -0.92
CA LEU A 123 -3.36 3.10 -1.49
C LEU A 123 -3.96 1.97 -2.35
N VAL A 124 -5.08 1.35 -1.92
CA VAL A 124 -5.81 0.38 -2.75
C VAL A 124 -6.20 0.98 -4.09
N VAL A 125 -6.85 2.14 -4.08
CA VAL A 125 -7.29 2.83 -5.29
C VAL A 125 -6.09 3.19 -6.18
N ALA A 126 -5.02 3.74 -5.59
CA ALA A 126 -3.81 4.09 -6.33
C ALA A 126 -3.16 2.87 -7.02
N TYR A 127 -2.98 1.77 -6.29
CA TYR A 127 -2.43 0.54 -6.85
C TYR A 127 -3.32 -0.05 -7.95
N ALA A 128 -4.63 -0.16 -7.71
CA ALA A 128 -5.57 -0.71 -8.68
C ALA A 128 -5.59 0.11 -9.98
N LEU A 129 -5.69 1.43 -9.88
CA LEU A 129 -5.70 2.32 -11.05
C LEU A 129 -4.41 2.22 -11.86
N LEU A 130 -3.24 2.29 -11.20
CA LEU A 130 -1.95 2.27 -11.89
C LEU A 130 -1.62 0.91 -12.50
N VAL A 131 -2.05 -0.18 -11.88
CA VAL A 131 -1.92 -1.52 -12.47
C VAL A 131 -2.81 -1.65 -13.71
N THR A 132 -4.08 -1.24 -13.63
CA THR A 132 -5.02 -1.28 -14.76
C THR A 132 -4.54 -0.42 -15.92
N LEU A 133 -4.15 0.84 -15.66
CA LEU A 133 -3.57 1.74 -16.66
C LEU A 133 -2.30 1.17 -17.30
N GLY A 134 -1.47 0.49 -16.50
CA GLY A 134 -0.28 -0.19 -16.97
C GLY A 134 -0.60 -1.35 -17.91
N ARG A 135 -1.65 -2.14 -17.63
CA ARG A 135 -2.06 -3.26 -18.50
C ARG A 135 -2.67 -2.78 -19.81
N MET A 136 -3.58 -1.81 -19.75
CA MET A 136 -4.21 -1.26 -20.96
C MET A 136 -3.18 -0.68 -21.93
N ARG A 137 -2.12 -0.04 -21.41
CA ARG A 137 -1.02 0.47 -22.24
C ARG A 137 -0.21 -0.63 -22.90
N ASP A 138 0.08 -1.71 -22.18
CA ASP A 138 0.80 -2.86 -22.74
C ASP A 138 -0.04 -3.55 -23.82
N GLU A 139 -1.34 -3.71 -23.61
CA GLU A 139 -2.28 -4.28 -24.58
C GLU A 139 -2.39 -3.41 -25.85
N ASN A 140 -2.50 -2.10 -25.70
CA ASN A 140 -2.52 -1.16 -26.83
C ASN A 140 -1.19 -1.13 -27.59
N ALA A 141 -0.06 -1.32 -26.90
CA ALA A 141 1.26 -1.40 -27.55
C ALA A 141 1.52 -2.74 -28.24
N ALA A 142 0.86 -3.81 -27.79
CA ALA A 142 0.93 -5.14 -28.38
C ALA A 142 -0.08 -5.36 -29.52
N ALA A 143 -1.04 -4.44 -29.70
CA ALA A 143 -2.00 -4.51 -30.80
C ALA A 143 -1.26 -4.49 -32.15
N PRO A 144 -1.53 -5.46 -33.05
CA PRO A 144 -0.88 -5.50 -34.35
C PRO A 144 -1.19 -4.22 -35.13
N ALA A 145 -0.19 -3.68 -35.83
CA ALA A 145 -0.39 -2.53 -36.70
C ALA A 145 -1.54 -2.83 -37.69
N PRO A 146 -2.43 -1.86 -37.97
CA PRO A 146 -3.50 -2.07 -38.94
C PRO A 146 -2.90 -2.54 -40.26
N ALA A 147 -3.46 -3.60 -40.83
CA ALA A 147 -2.97 -4.17 -42.07
C ALA A 147 -2.91 -3.08 -43.16
N PRO A 148 -1.80 -2.96 -43.91
CA PRO A 148 -1.70 -1.98 -44.98
C PRO A 148 -2.77 -2.31 -46.03
N GLY A 149 -3.84 -1.51 -46.06
CA GLY A 149 -4.99 -1.71 -46.96
C GLY A 149 -6.38 -1.46 -46.36
N ALA A 150 -6.52 -1.32 -45.03
CA ALA A 150 -7.82 -1.05 -44.41
C ALA A 150 -8.31 0.41 -44.55
N ALA A 151 -7.41 1.35 -44.90
CA ALA A 151 -7.76 2.72 -45.25
C ALA A 151 -8.00 2.83 -46.76
N GLY A 152 -9.10 2.25 -47.24
CA GLY A 152 -9.33 2.19 -48.67
C GLY A 152 -10.70 1.63 -49.06
N LYS A 153 -11.78 2.27 -48.64
CA LYS A 153 -12.97 2.40 -49.49
C LYS A 153 -13.50 3.83 -49.40
N PRO A 154 -13.76 4.49 -50.55
CA PRO A 154 -14.37 5.80 -50.61
C PRO A 154 -15.80 5.81 -50.08
#